data_AF-A0A1Z5SNJ7-F1
#
_entry.id   AF-A0A1Z5SNJ7-F1
#
_cell.length_a   1.000
_cell.length_b   1.000
_cell.length_c   1.000
_cell.angle_alpha   90.00
_cell.angle_beta   90.00
_cell.angle_gamma   90.00
#
_symmetry.space_group_name_H-M   'P 1'
#
loop_
_entity.id
_entity.type
_entity.pdbx_description
1 polymer ?
#
loop_
_entity_poly.entity_id
_entity_poly.type
_entity_poly.pdbx_seq_one_letter_code
_entity_poly.pdbx_strand_id
1 'polypeptide(L)'
;MSSSNTTSYEEYTYNLFAYEPNHVLPIVFACIVGASVVAHVIQNFYYSFWRITFFMFYGGTVFTVGWILRAAASYNQENLGLYISQIVFILAGPPIYAAAEYNILGRLMHYLPMHAVFHPGRAFGVFVFVGIVVETFTGVGAGQLAGGVPGSTQYTVGGILIGITLILQGCVEITFSSLVAVIHYRAWRAGTSRPMSRGSASCCTAPRR
;
A
#
# COMPACT_ATOMS: atom_id res chain seq x y z
N MET A 1 -29.64 -53.54 25.85
CA MET A 1 -28.89 -53.29 24.60
C MET A 1 -28.78 -51.78 24.44
N SER A 2 -27.68 -51.20 24.92
CA SER A 2 -27.40 -49.77 24.80
C SER A 2 -26.89 -49.49 23.39
N SER A 3 -27.72 -48.88 22.56
CA SER A 3 -27.26 -48.25 21.32
C SER A 3 -26.89 -46.81 21.68
N SER A 4 -25.60 -46.59 21.88
CA SER A 4 -25.00 -45.26 21.97
C SER A 4 -25.21 -44.53 20.64
N ASN A 5 -26.30 -43.78 20.54
CA ASN A 5 -26.42 -42.69 19.57
C ASN A 5 -25.46 -41.58 20.01
N THR A 6 -24.17 -41.80 19.77
CA THR A 6 -23.22 -40.70 19.59
C THR A 6 -23.67 -39.97 18.35
N THR A 7 -24.54 -38.99 18.54
CA THR A 7 -24.69 -37.88 17.63
C THR A 7 -23.28 -37.45 17.24
N SER A 8 -22.99 -37.61 15.96
CA SER A 8 -21.95 -36.89 15.26
C SER A 8 -22.18 -35.40 15.46
N TYR A 9 -21.82 -34.90 16.64
CA TYR A 9 -21.17 -33.60 16.73
C TYR A 9 -19.87 -33.79 15.96
N GLU A 10 -19.96 -33.75 14.62
CA GLU A 10 -18.80 -33.37 13.84
C GLU A 10 -18.31 -32.11 14.53
N GLU A 11 -17.15 -32.22 15.16
CA GLU A 11 -16.33 -31.10 15.57
C GLU A 11 -16.35 -30.16 14.38
N TYR A 12 -17.17 -29.11 14.48
CA TYR A 12 -17.28 -28.09 13.45
C TYR A 12 -15.97 -27.31 13.60
N THR A 13 -14.88 -27.90 13.11
CA THR A 13 -13.60 -27.23 12.95
C THR A 13 -13.93 -26.03 12.10
N TYR A 14 -13.98 -24.89 12.77
CA TYR A 14 -14.39 -23.61 12.24
C TYR A 14 -13.25 -23.16 11.34
N ASN A 15 -13.23 -23.72 10.14
CA ASN A 15 -12.24 -23.38 9.16
C ASN A 15 -12.61 -22.01 8.60
N LEU A 16 -11.96 -20.97 9.14
CA LEU A 16 -12.13 -19.60 8.65
C LEU A 16 -11.64 -19.45 7.21
N PHE A 17 -10.76 -20.34 6.75
CA PHE A 17 -10.35 -20.42 5.38
C PHE A 17 -11.28 -21.37 4.61
N ALA A 18 -11.94 -20.85 3.57
CA ALA A 18 -12.69 -21.68 2.62
C ALA A 18 -11.80 -22.53 1.70
N TYR A 19 -10.49 -22.59 1.95
CA TYR A 19 -9.47 -23.25 1.14
C TYR A 19 -8.28 -23.68 1.99
N GLU A 20 -7.51 -24.67 1.54
CA GLU A 20 -6.27 -25.09 2.20
C GLU A 20 -5.17 -24.03 2.00
N PRO A 21 -4.79 -23.27 3.05
CA PRO A 21 -3.89 -22.14 2.92
C PRO A 21 -2.45 -22.60 2.71
N ASN A 22 -1.80 -22.08 1.68
CA ASN A 22 -0.38 -22.32 1.45
C ASN A 22 0.48 -21.58 2.50
N HIS A 23 1.29 -22.33 3.25
CA HIS A 23 2.15 -21.78 4.30
C HIS A 23 3.44 -21.14 3.77
N VAL A 24 3.93 -21.60 2.62
CA VAL A 24 5.25 -21.20 2.08
C VAL A 24 5.17 -19.82 1.42
N LEU A 25 4.12 -19.55 0.65
CA LEU A 25 3.97 -18.29 -0.08
C LEU A 25 4.00 -17.06 0.85
N PRO A 26 3.20 -17.00 1.94
CA PRO A 26 3.20 -15.87 2.85
C PRO A 26 4.57 -15.61 3.50
N ILE A 27 5.33 -16.66 3.82
CA ILE A 27 6.67 -16.54 4.41
C ILE A 27 7.64 -15.91 3.41
N VAL A 28 7.63 -16.36 2.15
CA VAL A 28 8.48 -15.80 1.10
C VAL A 28 8.17 -14.33 0.89
N PHE A 29 6.88 -13.96 0.82
CA PHE A 29 6.47 -12.56 0.72
C PHE A 29 6.91 -11.73 1.93
N ALA A 30 6.74 -12.25 3.15
CA ALA A 30 7.19 -11.58 4.37
C ALA A 30 8.70 -11.31 4.34
N CYS A 31 9.51 -12.27 3.89
CA CYS A 31 10.96 -12.11 3.78
C CYS A 31 11.35 -11.05 2.73
N ILE A 32 10.71 -11.05 1.56
CA ILE A 32 11.00 -10.08 0.49
C ILE A 32 10.62 -8.66 0.92
N VAL A 33 9.41 -8.48 1.45
CA VAL A 33 8.95 -7.17 1.92
C VAL A 33 9.78 -6.71 3.11
N GLY A 34 10.05 -7.61 4.07
CA GLY A 34 10.88 -7.32 5.23
C GLY A 34 12.31 -6.90 4.86
N ALA A 35 12.94 -7.59 3.90
CA ALA A 35 14.26 -7.20 3.38
C ALA A 35 14.23 -5.81 2.72
N SER A 36 13.15 -5.51 1.97
CA SER A 36 12.94 -4.16 1.41
C SER A 36 12.85 -3.10 2.50
N VAL A 37 12.08 -3.34 3.57
CA VAL A 37 11.97 -2.41 4.71
C VAL A 37 13.34 -2.16 5.34
N VAL A 38 14.12 -3.22 5.61
CA VAL A 38 15.47 -3.10 6.17
C VAL A 38 16.39 -2.28 5.27
N ALA A 39 16.36 -2.51 3.95
CA ALA A 39 17.14 -1.74 3.00
C ALA A 39 16.77 -0.24 3.05
N HIS A 40 15.47 0.09 3.09
CA HIS A 40 15.00 1.47 3.20
C HIS A 40 15.39 2.11 4.53
N VAL A 41 15.40 1.35 5.64
CA VAL A 41 15.88 1.83 6.95
C VAL A 41 17.36 2.19 6.88
N ILE A 42 18.19 1.30 6.32
CA ILE A 42 19.63 1.53 6.17
C ILE A 42 19.88 2.77 5.30
N GLN A 43 19.19 2.89 4.16
CA GLN A 43 19.26 4.07 3.29
C GLN A 43 18.85 5.34 4.04
N ASN A 44 17.79 5.28 4.84
CA ASN A 44 17.30 6.43 5.58
C ASN A 44 18.27 6.89 6.68
N PHE A 45 18.97 5.95 7.35
CA PHE A 45 20.04 6.28 8.29
C PHE A 45 21.26 6.89 7.59
N TYR A 46 21.67 6.36 6.44
CA TYR A 46 22.84 6.86 5.71
C TYR A 46 22.62 8.25 5.10
N TYR A 47 21.44 8.49 4.52
CA TYR A 47 21.13 9.72 3.80
C TYR A 47 20.27 10.74 4.59
N SER A 48 19.83 10.40 5.80
CA SER A 48 19.04 11.27 6.70
C SER A 48 17.75 11.84 6.07
N PHE A 49 17.07 11.10 5.19
CA PHE A 49 15.83 11.53 4.49
C PHE A 49 14.53 11.21 5.24
N TRP A 50 14.57 11.18 6.57
CA TRP A 50 13.47 10.67 7.42
C TRP A 50 12.11 11.33 7.14
N ARG A 51 12.07 12.63 6.82
CA ARG A 51 10.82 13.35 6.54
C ARG A 51 10.08 12.91 5.29
N ILE A 52 10.77 12.25 4.34
CA ILE A 52 10.18 11.79 3.08
C ILE A 52 9.89 10.29 3.19
N THR A 53 10.82 9.53 3.75
CA THR A 53 10.76 8.06 3.79
C THR A 53 9.92 7.51 4.95
N PHE A 54 9.52 8.33 5.93
CA PHE A 54 8.78 7.89 7.12
C PHE A 54 7.51 7.10 6.78
N PHE A 55 6.65 7.62 5.89
CA PHE A 55 5.41 6.93 5.51
C PHE A 55 5.67 5.62 4.77
N MET A 56 6.75 5.56 3.98
CA MET A 56 7.14 4.35 3.26
C MET A 56 7.66 3.27 4.21
N PHE A 57 8.46 3.66 5.21
CA PHE A 57 8.89 2.76 6.28
C PHE A 57 7.70 2.25 7.10
N TYR A 58 6.83 3.16 7.54
CA TYR A 58 5.64 2.81 8.32
C TYR A 58 4.73 1.85 7.54
N GLY A 59 4.40 2.17 6.28
CA GLY A 59 3.60 1.29 5.41
C GLY A 59 4.24 -0.08 5.21
N GLY A 60 5.56 -0.12 4.99
CA GLY A 60 6.29 -1.37 4.85
C GLY A 60 6.30 -2.22 6.12
N THR A 61 6.42 -1.61 7.31
CA THR A 61 6.34 -2.36 8.58
C THR A 61 4.95 -2.96 8.80
N VAL A 62 3.89 -2.18 8.58
CA VAL A 62 2.49 -2.62 8.66
C VAL A 62 2.24 -3.77 7.67
N PHE A 63 2.70 -3.65 6.43
CA PHE A 63 2.53 -4.66 5.41
C PHE A 63 3.33 -5.95 5.71
N THR A 64 4.56 -5.82 6.20
CA THR A 64 5.38 -6.97 6.63
C THR A 64 4.73 -7.73 7.78
N VAL A 65 4.20 -7.01 8.77
CA VAL A 65 3.43 -7.61 9.88
C VAL A 65 2.21 -8.36 9.35
N GLY A 66 1.49 -7.80 8.38
CA GLY A 66 0.36 -8.47 7.73
C GLY A 66 0.73 -9.83 7.11
N TRP A 67 1.86 -9.91 6.39
CA TRP A 67 2.34 -11.17 5.81
C TRP A 67 2.83 -12.18 6.85
N ILE A 68 3.44 -11.71 7.95
CA ILE A 68 3.82 -12.58 9.07
C ILE A 68 2.57 -13.16 9.74
N LEU A 69 1.55 -12.32 9.98
CA LEU A 69 0.27 -12.76 10.53
C LEU A 69 -0.44 -13.72 9.57
N ARG A 70 -0.34 -13.50 8.25
CA ARG A 70 -0.85 -14.42 7.23
C ARG A 70 -0.19 -15.80 7.32
N ALA A 71 1.13 -15.82 7.50
CA ALA A 71 1.86 -17.07 7.73
C ALA A 71 1.41 -17.75 9.03
N ALA A 72 1.30 -17.01 10.14
CA ALA A 72 0.84 -17.57 11.43
C ALA A 72 -0.60 -18.10 11.37
N ALA A 73 -1.51 -17.36 10.72
CA ALA A 73 -2.90 -17.77 10.52
C ALA A 73 -3.03 -19.02 9.63
N SER A 74 -2.05 -19.29 8.75
CA SER A 74 -2.06 -20.51 7.95
C SER A 74 -1.85 -21.76 8.81
N TYR A 75 -1.03 -21.67 9.86
CA TYR A 75 -0.82 -22.78 10.82
C TYR A 75 -1.96 -22.89 11.83
N ASN A 76 -2.55 -21.76 12.23
CA ASN A 76 -3.65 -21.68 13.21
C ASN A 76 -4.93 -21.16 12.54
N GLN A 77 -5.53 -21.97 11.66
CA GLN A 77 -6.68 -21.60 10.82
C GLN A 77 -7.95 -21.28 11.60
N GLU A 78 -8.01 -21.80 12.80
CA GLU A 78 -9.08 -21.62 13.76
C GLU A 78 -9.03 -20.23 14.43
N ASN A 79 -7.88 -19.57 14.54
CA ASN A 79 -7.82 -18.34 15.31
C ASN A 79 -8.44 -17.13 14.55
N LEU A 80 -9.68 -16.76 14.94
CA LEU A 80 -10.40 -15.59 14.40
C LEU A 80 -9.60 -14.29 14.52
N GLY A 81 -8.88 -14.09 15.64
CA GLY A 81 -8.07 -12.90 15.86
C GLY A 81 -6.93 -12.78 14.85
N LEU A 82 -6.24 -13.90 14.56
CA LEU A 82 -5.20 -13.93 13.53
C LEU A 82 -5.79 -13.73 12.13
N TYR A 83 -6.96 -14.31 11.85
CA TYR A 83 -7.65 -14.18 10.57
C TYR A 83 -8.09 -12.74 10.26
N ILE A 84 -8.63 -12.02 11.24
CA ILE A 84 -9.01 -10.61 11.06
C ILE A 84 -7.76 -9.75 10.96
N SER A 85 -6.78 -9.97 11.84
CA SER A 85 -5.56 -9.15 11.88
C SER A 85 -4.79 -9.23 10.55
N GLN A 86 -4.58 -10.44 9.99
CA GLN A 86 -3.89 -10.57 8.69
C GLN A 86 -4.59 -9.74 7.59
N ILE A 87 -5.93 -9.73 7.54
CA ILE A 87 -6.70 -9.05 6.49
C ILE A 87 -6.54 -7.54 6.67
N VAL A 88 -6.70 -7.04 7.89
CA VAL A 88 -6.59 -5.62 8.20
C VAL A 88 -5.19 -5.10 7.89
N PHE A 89 -4.12 -5.79 8.33
CA PHE A 89 -2.75 -5.34 8.09
C PHE A 89 -2.35 -5.41 6.61
N ILE A 90 -2.83 -6.42 5.85
CA ILE A 90 -2.56 -6.52 4.42
C ILE A 90 -3.31 -5.43 3.65
N LEU A 91 -4.59 -5.19 3.96
CA LEU A 91 -5.39 -4.17 3.28
C LEU A 91 -4.98 -2.74 3.67
N ALA A 92 -4.45 -2.53 4.89
CA ALA A 92 -3.94 -1.23 5.32
C ALA A 92 -2.61 -0.84 4.64
N GLY A 93 -1.88 -1.77 4.03
CA GLY A 93 -0.61 -1.46 3.35
C GLY A 93 -0.77 -0.51 2.16
N PRO A 94 -1.56 -0.86 1.14
CA PRO A 94 -1.71 -0.07 -0.08
C PRO A 94 -2.10 1.42 0.15
N PRO A 95 -3.04 1.78 1.05
CA PRO A 95 -3.35 3.19 1.35
C PRO A 95 -2.18 3.97 1.96
N ILE A 96 -1.39 3.33 2.82
CA ILE A 96 -0.24 3.96 3.45
C ILE A 96 0.85 4.20 2.41
N TYR A 97 1.07 3.25 1.50
CA TYR A 97 1.98 3.42 0.36
C TYR A 97 1.52 4.55 -0.57
N ALA A 98 0.23 4.59 -0.92
CA ALA A 98 -0.34 5.69 -1.70
C ALA A 98 -0.11 7.06 -1.01
N ALA A 99 -0.29 7.14 0.31
CA ALA A 99 -0.01 8.37 1.06
C ALA A 99 1.49 8.76 1.02
N ALA A 100 2.41 7.79 1.02
CA ALA A 100 3.84 8.05 0.86
C ALA A 100 4.14 8.62 -0.54
N GLU A 101 3.54 8.06 -1.58
CA GLU A 101 3.70 8.52 -2.95
C GLU A 101 3.13 9.92 -3.18
N TYR A 102 1.97 10.22 -2.60
CA TYR A 102 1.37 11.54 -2.60
C TYR A 102 2.31 12.59 -1.99
N ASN A 103 3.01 12.25 -0.90
CA ASN A 103 4.01 13.12 -0.30
C ASN A 103 5.22 13.37 -1.24
N ILE A 104 5.67 12.35 -1.96
CA ILE A 104 6.78 12.48 -2.92
C ILE A 104 6.35 13.32 -4.12
N LEU A 105 5.16 13.07 -4.70
CA LEU A 105 4.65 13.84 -5.82
C LEU A 105 4.42 15.31 -5.45
N GLY A 106 3.87 15.58 -4.26
CA GLY A 106 3.66 16.96 -3.79
C GLY A 106 4.95 17.79 -3.83
N ARG A 107 6.09 17.18 -3.46
CA ARG A 107 7.41 17.82 -3.56
C ARG A 107 7.89 17.89 -5.01
N LEU A 108 7.74 16.81 -5.78
CA LEU A 108 8.18 16.76 -7.18
C LEU A 108 7.50 17.86 -8.02
N MET A 109 6.20 18.07 -7.84
CA MET A 109 5.46 19.13 -8.53
C MET A 109 5.88 20.54 -8.10
N HIS A 110 6.37 20.71 -6.86
CA HIS A 110 6.93 21.99 -6.41
C HIS A 110 8.29 22.28 -7.07
N TYR A 111 9.12 21.26 -7.29
CA TYR A 111 10.44 21.42 -7.90
C TYR A 111 10.41 21.54 -9.43
N LEU A 112 9.43 20.95 -10.12
CA LEU A 112 9.32 20.96 -11.59
C LEU A 112 8.01 21.61 -12.09
N PRO A 113 7.77 22.90 -11.81
CA PRO A 113 6.55 23.58 -12.27
C PRO A 113 6.46 23.66 -13.80
N MET A 114 7.60 23.71 -14.51
CA MET A 114 7.67 23.87 -15.97
C MET A 114 7.41 22.57 -16.76
N HIS A 115 7.39 21.41 -16.10
CA HIS A 115 7.15 20.10 -16.74
C HIS A 115 5.88 19.41 -16.25
N ALA A 116 5.13 20.04 -15.35
CA ALA A 116 3.88 19.53 -14.84
C ALA A 116 2.81 19.49 -15.96
N VAL A 117 2.27 18.30 -16.24
CA VAL A 117 1.20 18.10 -17.23
C VAL A 117 -0.15 18.63 -16.72
N PHE A 118 -0.31 18.68 -15.39
CA PHE A 118 -1.52 19.14 -14.72
C PHE A 118 -1.21 20.22 -13.69
N HIS A 119 -2.19 21.10 -13.41
CA HIS A 119 -2.09 22.05 -12.30
C HIS A 119 -1.92 21.27 -10.98
N PRO A 120 -0.78 21.42 -10.27
CA PRO A 120 -0.39 20.54 -9.17
C PRO A 120 -1.45 20.34 -8.09
N GLY A 121 -2.15 21.43 -7.74
CA GLY A 121 -3.14 21.40 -6.65
C GLY A 121 -4.45 20.68 -6.98
N ARG A 122 -4.85 20.58 -8.25
CA ARG A 122 -6.17 20.02 -8.63
C ARG A 122 -6.12 18.53 -8.91
N ALA A 123 -5.11 18.08 -9.67
CA ALA A 123 -4.93 16.66 -9.96
C ALA A 123 -4.68 15.86 -8.67
N PHE A 124 -3.82 16.39 -7.78
CA PHE A 124 -3.55 15.80 -6.48
C PHE A 124 -4.82 15.56 -5.64
N GLY A 125 -5.67 16.59 -5.51
CA GLY A 125 -6.91 16.49 -4.73
C GLY A 125 -7.89 15.46 -5.30
N VAL A 126 -7.99 15.38 -6.63
CA VAL A 126 -8.83 14.37 -7.30
C VAL A 126 -8.30 12.95 -7.04
N PHE A 127 -6.99 12.72 -7.14
CA PHE A 127 -6.41 11.40 -6.88
C PHE A 127 -6.57 10.97 -5.43
N VAL A 128 -6.34 11.89 -4.48
CA VAL A 128 -6.57 11.62 -3.05
C VAL A 128 -8.04 11.28 -2.80
N PHE A 129 -8.97 12.04 -3.38
CA PHE A 129 -10.40 11.78 -3.25
C PHE A 129 -10.78 10.40 -3.81
N VAL A 130 -10.31 10.07 -5.02
CA VAL A 130 -10.54 8.76 -5.64
C VAL A 130 -9.95 7.66 -4.74
N GLY A 131 -8.74 7.83 -4.22
CA GLY A 131 -8.11 6.88 -3.30
C GLY A 131 -8.93 6.64 -2.02
N ILE A 132 -9.47 7.69 -1.40
CA ILE A 132 -10.35 7.57 -0.23
C ILE A 132 -11.63 6.80 -0.58
N VAL A 133 -12.23 7.06 -1.75
CA VAL A 133 -13.42 6.34 -2.21
C VAL A 133 -13.11 4.86 -2.42
N VAL A 134 -12.00 4.54 -3.08
CA VAL A 134 -11.56 3.14 -3.26
C VAL A 134 -11.36 2.46 -1.91
N GLU A 135 -10.68 3.13 -0.98
CA GLU A 135 -10.39 2.56 0.34
C GLU A 135 -11.64 2.37 1.20
N THR A 136 -12.64 3.24 1.03
CA THR A 136 -13.94 3.07 1.68
C THR A 136 -14.61 1.77 1.20
N PHE A 137 -14.57 1.48 -0.10
CA PHE A 137 -15.09 0.22 -0.62
C PHE A 137 -14.28 -0.99 -0.14
N THR A 138 -12.95 -0.87 -0.04
CA THR A 138 -12.08 -1.91 0.55
C THR A 138 -12.48 -2.21 1.99
N GLY A 139 -12.67 -1.17 2.81
CA GLY A 139 -13.09 -1.30 4.21
C GLY A 139 -14.47 -1.92 4.36
N VAL A 140 -15.43 -1.52 3.53
CA VAL A 140 -16.77 -2.15 3.49
C VAL A 140 -16.67 -3.62 3.08
N GLY A 141 -15.89 -3.95 2.05
CA GLY A 141 -15.67 -5.33 1.61
C GLY A 141 -15.03 -6.19 2.68
N ALA A 142 -14.01 -5.67 3.36
CA ALA A 142 -13.34 -6.33 4.48
C ALA A 142 -14.30 -6.57 5.66
N GLY A 143 -15.14 -5.60 6.00
CA GLY A 143 -16.15 -5.75 7.05
C GLY A 143 -17.18 -6.83 6.73
N GLN A 144 -17.66 -6.87 5.48
CA GLN A 144 -18.60 -7.91 5.02
C GLN A 144 -17.94 -9.30 5.02
N LEU A 145 -16.68 -9.39 4.61
CA LEU A 145 -15.93 -10.65 4.62
C LEU A 145 -15.68 -11.16 6.04
N ALA A 146 -15.37 -10.27 6.99
CA ALA A 146 -15.09 -10.64 8.38
C ALA A 146 -16.36 -10.99 9.17
N GLY A 147 -17.49 -10.35 8.86
CA GLY A 147 -18.78 -10.63 9.51
C GLY A 147 -19.57 -11.79 8.87
N GLY A 148 -19.24 -12.16 7.63
CA GLY A 148 -19.92 -13.20 6.88
C GLY A 148 -19.44 -14.61 7.22
N VAL A 149 -20.38 -15.54 7.42
CA VAL A 149 -20.06 -16.97 7.51
C VAL A 149 -19.62 -17.48 6.14
N PRO A 150 -18.58 -18.33 6.03
CA PRO A 150 -18.19 -18.95 4.76
C PRO A 150 -19.40 -19.59 4.04
N GLY A 151 -19.60 -19.24 2.77
CA GLY A 151 -20.73 -19.71 1.96
C GLY A 151 -22.00 -18.84 2.03
N SER A 152 -22.06 -17.84 2.93
CA SER A 152 -23.13 -16.85 2.93
C SER A 152 -23.00 -15.84 1.78
N THR A 153 -24.13 -15.26 1.35
CA THR A 153 -24.13 -14.17 0.37
C THR A 153 -23.25 -13.00 0.81
N GLN A 154 -23.23 -12.69 2.11
CA GLN A 154 -22.41 -11.60 2.67
C GLN A 154 -20.91 -11.85 2.45
N TYR A 155 -20.43 -13.07 2.73
CA TYR A 155 -19.05 -13.46 2.52
C TYR A 155 -18.64 -13.36 1.04
N THR A 156 -19.48 -13.87 0.12
CA THR A 156 -19.23 -13.82 -1.32
C THR A 156 -19.20 -12.38 -1.84
N VAL A 157 -20.15 -11.55 -1.42
CA VAL A 157 -20.20 -10.13 -1.81
C VAL A 157 -18.98 -9.38 -1.28
N GLY A 158 -18.57 -9.64 -0.03
CA GLY A 158 -17.36 -9.05 0.56
C GLY A 158 -16.10 -9.40 -0.23
N GLY A 159 -15.93 -10.67 -0.58
CA GLY A 159 -14.80 -11.13 -1.40
C GLY A 159 -14.76 -10.50 -2.80
N ILE A 160 -15.91 -10.42 -3.48
CA ILE A 160 -16.02 -9.75 -4.79
C ILE A 160 -15.68 -8.27 -4.68
N LEU A 161 -16.17 -7.59 -3.64
CA LEU A 161 -15.92 -6.16 -3.42
C LEU A 161 -14.42 -5.88 -3.18
N ILE A 162 -13.75 -6.71 -2.37
CA ILE A 162 -12.28 -6.63 -2.19
C ILE A 162 -11.58 -6.87 -3.53
N GLY A 163 -12.00 -7.87 -4.32
CA GLY A 163 -11.41 -8.13 -5.63
C GLY A 163 -11.52 -6.94 -6.60
N ILE A 164 -12.70 -6.32 -6.70
CA ILE A 164 -12.93 -5.16 -7.57
C ILE A 164 -12.11 -3.95 -7.11
N THR A 165 -12.08 -3.70 -5.80
CA THR A 165 -11.34 -2.56 -5.22
C THR A 165 -9.84 -2.69 -5.40
N LEU A 166 -9.28 -3.89 -5.25
CA LEU A 166 -7.86 -4.14 -5.51
C LEU A 166 -7.49 -3.87 -6.99
N ILE A 167 -8.35 -4.25 -7.93
CA ILE A 167 -8.13 -3.94 -9.37
C ILE A 167 -8.19 -2.43 -9.60
N LEU A 168 -9.20 -1.76 -9.05
CA LEU A 168 -9.37 -0.31 -9.17
C LEU A 168 -8.17 0.44 -8.58
N GLN A 169 -7.70 0.01 -7.41
CA GLN A 169 -6.52 0.55 -6.74
C GLN A 169 -5.27 0.40 -7.60
N GLY A 170 -5.05 -0.79 -8.18
CA GLY A 170 -3.94 -1.02 -9.11
C GLY A 170 -3.99 -0.11 -10.33
N CYS A 171 -5.17 0.12 -10.91
CA CYS A 171 -5.32 1.04 -12.05
C CYS A 171 -4.99 2.50 -11.68
N VAL A 172 -5.43 2.97 -10.51
CA VAL A 172 -5.12 4.32 -10.01
C VAL A 172 -3.62 4.47 -9.80
N GLU A 173 -3.00 3.46 -9.17
CA GLU A 173 -1.57 3.45 -8.87
C GLU A 173 -0.72 3.45 -10.15
N ILE A 174 -1.02 2.57 -11.11
CA ILE A 174 -0.34 2.53 -12.41
C ILE A 174 -0.45 3.88 -13.13
N THR A 175 -1.63 4.51 -13.09
CA THR A 175 -1.83 5.84 -13.69
C THR A 175 -0.94 6.87 -13.01
N PHE A 176 -0.88 6.87 -11.68
CA PHE A 176 -0.07 7.78 -10.89
C PHE A 176 1.44 7.60 -11.16
N SER A 177 1.91 6.36 -11.07
CA SER A 177 3.28 5.95 -11.38
C SER A 177 3.68 6.34 -12.81
N SER A 178 2.78 6.19 -13.79
CA SER A 178 3.05 6.61 -15.18
C SER A 178 3.21 8.13 -15.34
N LEU A 179 2.41 8.93 -14.61
CA LEU A 179 2.52 10.39 -14.63
C LEU A 179 3.86 10.85 -14.06
N VAL A 180 4.29 10.25 -12.95
CA VAL A 180 5.61 10.51 -12.34
C VAL A 180 6.72 10.15 -13.31
N ALA A 181 6.64 8.98 -13.95
CA ALA A 181 7.63 8.53 -14.93
C ALA A 181 7.72 9.46 -16.14
N VAL A 182 6.59 9.95 -16.66
CA VAL A 182 6.55 10.91 -17.77
C VAL A 182 7.17 12.24 -17.37
N ILE A 183 6.87 12.76 -16.17
CA ILE A 183 7.48 14.00 -15.66
C ILE A 183 9.00 13.83 -15.51
N HIS A 184 9.43 12.71 -14.93
CA HIS A 184 10.84 12.40 -14.76
C HIS A 184 11.58 12.27 -16.09
N TYR A 185 10.98 11.57 -17.06
CA TYR A 185 11.52 11.42 -18.41
C TYR A 185 11.61 12.77 -19.14
N ARG A 186 10.60 13.63 -19.02
CA ARG A 186 10.61 14.98 -19.60
C ARG A 186 11.70 15.86 -18.97
N ALA A 187 11.87 15.80 -17.66
CA ALA A 187 12.91 16.54 -16.94
C ALA A 187 14.33 16.09 -17.33
N TRP A 188 14.53 14.78 -17.45
CA TRP A 188 15.78 14.20 -17.90
C TRP A 188 16.11 14.65 -19.34
N ARG A 189 15.12 14.61 -20.24
CA ARG A 189 15.31 15.10 -21.62
C ARG A 189 15.54 16.61 -21.72
N ALA A 190 14.99 17.41 -20.80
CA ALA A 190 15.18 18.86 -20.76
C ALA A 190 16.54 19.27 -20.15
N GLY A 191 17.36 18.33 -19.67
CA GLY A 191 18.69 18.61 -19.14
C GLY A 191 18.70 19.39 -17.82
N THR A 192 17.59 19.46 -17.10
CA THR A 192 17.44 20.23 -15.84
C THR A 192 18.16 19.58 -14.65
N SER A 193 18.77 18.42 -14.84
CA SER A 193 19.63 17.72 -13.87
C SER A 193 21.05 18.29 -13.79
N ARG A 194 21.29 19.52 -14.24
CA ARG A 194 22.57 20.19 -13.96
C ARG A 194 22.48 20.80 -12.56
N PRO A 195 23.30 20.36 -11.58
CA PRO A 195 23.36 21.06 -10.31
C PRO A 195 23.68 22.52 -10.60
N MET A 196 22.89 23.43 -10.03
CA MET A 196 23.16 24.86 -10.06
C MET A 196 24.62 25.05 -9.65
N SER A 197 25.50 25.33 -10.61
CA SER A 197 26.87 25.71 -10.29
C SER A 197 26.76 26.95 -9.43
N ARG A 198 27.13 26.83 -8.14
CA ARG A 198 27.48 27.97 -7.30
C ARG A 198 28.63 28.68 -8.00
N GLY A 199 28.31 29.61 -8.87
CA GLY A 199 29.28 30.22 -9.76
C GLY A 199 28.68 31.45 -10.43
N SER A 200 28.87 32.58 -9.75
CA SER A 200 28.78 33.94 -10.30
C SER A 200 27.40 34.57 -10.45
N ALA A 201 26.76 34.81 -9.31
CA ALA A 201 26.05 36.09 -9.13
C ALA A 201 27.10 37.21 -9.01
N SER A 202 27.69 37.65 -10.12
CA SER A 202 28.55 38.83 -10.16
C SER A 202 28.52 39.47 -11.55
N CYS A 203 27.37 40.05 -11.93
CA CYS A 203 27.34 41.07 -12.97
C CYS A 203 26.09 41.96 -12.86
N CYS A 204 25.89 42.59 -11.70
CA CYS A 204 25.00 43.75 -11.57
C CYS A 204 25.69 44.81 -10.71
N THR A 205 26.81 45.34 -11.18
CA THR A 205 27.26 46.67 -10.74
C THR A 205 26.48 47.71 -11.54
N ALA A 206 25.46 48.28 -10.89
CA ALA A 206 24.78 49.48 -11.34
C ALA A 206 25.78 50.66 -11.40
N PRO A 207 25.70 51.55 -12.42
CA PRO A 207 26.46 52.78 -12.38
C PRO A 207 25.85 53.71 -11.31
N ARG A 208 26.67 54.11 -10.34
CA ARG A 208 26.37 55.27 -9.49
C ARG A 208 26.62 56.54 -10.32
N ARG A 209 25.61 57.43 -10.26
CA ARG A 209 25.54 58.86 -10.61
C ARG A 209 26.75 59.48 -11.30
#